data_AF-A0A1A9VXK1-F1
#
_entry.id   AF-A0A1A9VXK1-F1
#
_cell.length_a   1.000
_cell.length_b   1.000
_cell.length_c   1.000
_cell.angle_alpha   90.00
_cell.angle_beta   90.00
_cell.angle_gamma   90.00
#
_symmetry.space_group_name_H-M   'P 1'
#
loop_
_entity.id
_entity.type
_entity.pdbx_description
1 polymer ?
#
loop_
_entity_poly.entity_id
_entity_poly.type
_entity_poly.pdbx_seq_one_letter_code
_entity_poly.pdbx_strand_id
1 'polypeptide(L)'
;APTHVTISGPTQARVGDVVPLTCSTAPSNPPAEIKWMVGGRQIRNATSRTSVSPEGGWITISNITAVIEPNKRSLVVICHGLNMQLTENVVSTYTVNVLCK
;
A
#
# COMPACT_ATOMS: atom_id res chain seq x y z
N ALA A 1 -7.42 11.73 11.26
CA ALA A 1 -7.18 10.37 10.73
C ALA A 1 -5.68 10.13 10.62
N PRO A 2 -5.12 9.11 9.94
CA PRO A 2 -3.67 9.05 9.79
C PRO A 2 -3.21 10.23 8.92
N THR A 3 -2.11 10.87 9.29
CA THR A 3 -1.58 12.03 8.54
C THR A 3 -0.97 11.64 7.20
N HIS A 4 -0.51 10.40 7.07
CA HIS A 4 0.05 9.85 5.84
C HIS A 4 0.01 8.32 5.85
N VAL A 5 0.33 7.74 4.70
CA VAL A 5 0.63 6.31 4.53
C VAL A 5 1.96 6.16 3.80
N THR A 6 2.70 5.11 4.14
CA THR A 6 4.02 4.83 3.56
C THR A 6 4.00 3.45 2.93
N ILE A 7 4.42 3.36 1.67
CA ILE A 7 4.57 2.10 0.94
C ILE A 7 6.05 1.71 0.89
N SER A 8 6.35 0.43 1.10
CA SER A 8 7.69 -0.15 0.96
C SER A 8 7.66 -1.44 0.14
N GLY A 9 8.73 -1.67 -0.61
CA GLY A 9 8.93 -2.86 -1.46
C GLY A 9 10.02 -2.62 -2.50
N PRO A 10 10.25 -3.56 -3.43
CA PRO A 10 11.24 -3.40 -4.51
C PRO A 10 10.96 -2.18 -5.39
N THR A 11 11.98 -1.42 -5.76
CA THR A 11 11.87 -0.28 -6.69
C THR A 11 11.97 -0.68 -8.17
N GLN A 12 12.44 -1.90 -8.42
CA GLN A 12 12.64 -2.47 -9.75
C GLN A 12 12.31 -3.96 -9.73
N ALA A 13 11.78 -4.48 -10.83
CA ALA A 13 11.45 -5.89 -11.01
C ALA A 13 11.43 -6.27 -12.50
N ARG A 14 11.45 -7.56 -12.81
CA ARG A 14 11.30 -8.09 -14.17
C ARG A 14 9.90 -8.64 -14.40
N VAL A 15 9.52 -8.78 -15.67
CA VAL A 15 8.25 -9.40 -16.05
C VAL A 15 8.15 -10.81 -15.46
N GLY A 16 7.02 -11.11 -14.82
CA GLY A 16 6.78 -12.38 -14.12
C GLY A 16 7.24 -12.42 -12.67
N ASP A 17 8.02 -11.44 -12.20
CA ASP A 17 8.44 -11.39 -10.79
C ASP A 17 7.23 -11.17 -9.88
N VAL A 18 7.28 -11.81 -8.70
CA VAL A 18 6.34 -11.58 -7.59
C VAL A 18 6.93 -10.53 -6.68
N VAL A 19 6.27 -9.37 -6.61
CA VAL A 19 6.73 -8.19 -5.87
C VAL A 19 5.94 -8.08 -4.56
N PRO A 20 6.56 -8.32 -3.40
CA PRO A 20 5.95 -8.07 -2.11
C PRO A 20 5.93 -6.57 -1.81
N LEU A 21 4.78 -6.06 -1.37
CA LEU A 21 4.59 -4.67 -1.00
C LEU A 21 3.92 -4.58 0.37
N THR A 22 4.33 -3.59 1.15
CA THR A 22 3.77 -3.28 2.47
C THR A 22 3.35 -1.82 2.50
N CYS A 23 2.21 -1.53 3.09
CA CYS A 23 1.77 -0.17 3.41
C CYS A 23 1.51 -0.05 4.90
N SER A 24 1.98 1.03 5.51
CA SER A 24 1.71 1.36 6.91
C SER A 24 1.13 2.77 7.04
N THR A 25 0.15 2.94 7.91
CA THR A 25 -0.40 4.25 8.24
C THR A 25 0.46 4.97 9.27
N ALA A 26 0.43 6.28 9.30
CA ALA A 26 0.70 7.03 10.52
C ALA A 26 -0.28 6.60 11.63
N PRO A 27 0.00 6.89 12.92
CA PRO A 27 -0.95 6.63 13.99
C PRO A 27 -2.30 7.30 13.71
N SER A 28 -3.38 6.56 13.90
CA SER A 28 -4.77 7.02 13.73
C SER A 28 -5.62 6.51 14.89
N ASN A 29 -6.61 7.31 15.29
CA ASN A 29 -7.63 6.93 16.26
C ASN A 29 -9.01 7.34 15.71
N PRO A 30 -9.93 6.39 15.41
CA PRO A 30 -9.77 4.93 15.45
C PRO A 30 -8.75 4.40 14.41
N PRO A 31 -8.40 3.09 14.44
CA PRO A 31 -7.54 2.48 13.43
C PRO A 31 -8.06 2.74 12.01
N ALA A 32 -7.15 3.07 11.10
CA ALA A 32 -7.50 3.32 9.71
C ALA A 32 -7.57 2.01 8.90
N GLU A 33 -8.45 1.94 7.89
CA GLU A 33 -8.50 0.86 6.91
C GLU A 33 -7.51 1.14 5.78
N ILE A 34 -6.83 0.11 5.27
CA ILE A 34 -5.97 0.23 4.08
C ILE A 34 -6.69 -0.37 2.86
N LYS A 35 -6.75 0.37 1.76
CA LYS A 35 -7.18 -0.13 0.44
C LYS A 35 -6.09 0.05 -0.60
N TRP A 36 -5.93 -0.98 -1.45
CA TRP A 36 -4.88 -1.03 -2.45
C TRP A 36 -5.43 -0.94 -3.88
N MET A 37 -4.70 -0.22 -4.72
CA MET A 37 -4.87 -0.24 -6.17
C MET A 37 -3.52 -0.53 -6.82
N VAL A 38 -3.47 -1.51 -7.73
CA VAL A 38 -2.25 -1.95 -8.42
C VAL A 38 -2.55 -1.97 -9.91
N GLY A 39 -1.77 -1.24 -10.70
CA GLY A 39 -1.97 -1.16 -12.16
C GLY A 39 -3.35 -0.65 -12.57
N GLY A 40 -4.00 0.16 -11.72
CA GLY A 40 -5.38 0.64 -11.93
C GLY A 40 -6.47 -0.34 -11.49
N ARG A 41 -6.13 -1.49 -10.90
CA ARG A 41 -7.09 -2.47 -10.36
C ARG A 41 -7.10 -2.48 -8.84
N GLN A 42 -8.30 -2.49 -8.26
CA GLN A 42 -8.45 -2.66 -6.82
C GLN A 42 -8.06 -4.08 -6.40
N ILE A 43 -7.28 -4.19 -5.33
CA ILE A 43 -6.87 -5.47 -4.74
C ILE A 43 -7.79 -5.80 -3.56
N ARG A 44 -8.28 -7.04 -3.52
CA ARG A 44 -9.20 -7.54 -2.47
C ARG A 44 -8.53 -8.54 -1.52
N ASN A 45 -7.49 -9.22 -1.99
CA ASN A 45 -6.74 -10.24 -1.26
C ASN A 45 -5.54 -9.63 -0.52
N ALA A 46 -5.75 -8.54 0.20
CA ALA A 46 -4.74 -7.93 1.05
C ALA A 46 -4.83 -8.49 2.48
N THR A 47 -3.68 -8.67 3.12
CA THR A 47 -3.64 -8.92 4.57
C THR A 47 -3.60 -7.59 5.29
N SER A 48 -4.17 -7.50 6.48
CA SER A 48 -4.14 -6.29 7.30
C SER A 48 -4.03 -6.64 8.78
N ARG A 49 -3.26 -5.86 9.52
CA ARG A 49 -3.14 -5.95 10.98
C ARG A 49 -2.99 -4.56 11.58
N THR A 50 -3.39 -4.41 12.84
CA THR A 50 -3.21 -3.19 13.62
C THR A 50 -2.19 -3.39 14.73
N SER A 51 -1.49 -2.32 15.10
CA SER A 51 -0.58 -2.26 16.23
C SER A 51 -0.77 -0.95 16.98
N VAL A 52 -0.61 -0.96 18.30
CA VAL A 52 -0.64 0.26 19.11
C VAL A 52 0.61 1.10 18.81
N SER A 53 0.45 2.40 18.65
CA SER A 53 1.57 3.34 18.52
C SER A 53 2.03 3.81 19.91
N PRO A 54 3.34 3.94 20.17
CA PRO A 54 3.87 4.58 21.37
C PRO A 54 3.39 6.03 21.55
N GLU A 55 3.10 6.72 20.45
CA GLU A 55 2.59 8.10 20.41
C GLU A 55 1.07 8.18 20.66
N GLY A 56 0.41 7.03 20.85
CA GLY A 56 -1.04 6.91 20.97
C GLY A 56 -1.74 6.60 19.65
N GLY A 57 -2.93 6.00 19.75
CA GLY A 57 -3.68 5.51 18.59
C GLY A 57 -3.08 4.21 18.01
N TRP A 58 -3.44 3.92 16.75
CA TRP A 58 -3.10 2.66 16.09
C TRP A 58 -2.46 2.90 14.72
N ILE A 59 -1.45 2.09 14.45
CA ILE A 59 -0.83 1.94 13.13
C ILE A 59 -1.46 0.72 12.47
N THR A 60 -1.92 0.87 11.24
CA THR A 60 -2.40 -0.25 10.43
C THR A 60 -1.36 -0.59 9.39
N ILE A 61 -1.07 -1.88 9.24
CA ILE A 61 -0.10 -2.42 8.30
C ILE A 61 -0.81 -3.42 7.41
N SER A 62 -0.67 -3.25 6.10
CA SER A 62 -1.25 -4.15 5.11
C SER A 62 -0.19 -4.62 4.12
N ASN A 63 -0.25 -5.90 3.77
CA ASN A 63 0.69 -6.51 2.82
C ASN A 63 -0.07 -7.12 1.64
N ILE A 64 0.51 -6.97 0.45
CA ILE A 64 0.07 -7.59 -0.79
C ILE A 64 1.26 -8.17 -1.55
N THR A 65 0.97 -9.05 -2.51
CA THR A 65 1.91 -9.43 -3.57
C THR A 65 1.30 -9.05 -4.91
N ALA A 66 2.13 -8.52 -5.81
CA ALA A 66 1.74 -8.17 -7.17
C ALA A 66 2.67 -8.86 -8.16
N VAL A 67 2.15 -9.28 -9.31
CA VAL A 67 2.96 -9.86 -10.39
C VAL A 67 3.19 -8.81 -11.45
N ILE A 68 4.43 -8.69 -11.94
CA ILE A 68 4.74 -7.76 -13.03
C ILE A 68 4.16 -8.27 -14.35
N GLU A 69 3.17 -7.54 -14.86
CA GLU A 69 2.56 -7.81 -16.16
C GLU A 69 3.52 -7.53 -17.33
N PRO A 70 3.45 -8.32 -18.41
CA PRO A 70 4.20 -8.03 -19.64
C PRO A 70 3.73 -6.71 -20.27
N ASN A 71 4.58 -6.13 -21.13
CA ASN A 71 4.28 -4.92 -21.93
C ASN A 71 4.00 -3.65 -21.10
N LYS A 72 4.35 -3.63 -19.82
CA LYS A 72 4.34 -2.43 -18.97
C LYS A 72 5.78 -2.03 -18.65
N ARG A 73 6.07 -0.72 -18.70
CA ARG A 73 7.39 -0.17 -18.29
C ARG A 73 7.51 0.03 -16.78
N SER A 74 6.37 0.05 -16.08
CA SER A 74 6.28 0.27 -14.65
C SER A 74 4.98 -0.30 -14.09
N LEU A 75 5.02 -0.76 -12.85
CA LEU A 75 3.84 -1.07 -12.04
C LEU A 75 3.60 0.08 -11.06
N VAL A 76 2.45 0.74 -11.19
CA VAL A 76 2.02 1.79 -10.25
C VAL A 76 1.14 1.18 -9.18
N VAL A 77 1.47 1.47 -7.92
CA VAL A 77 0.81 0.95 -6.73
C VAL A 77 0.34 2.14 -5.90
N ILE A 78 -0.91 2.13 -5.48
CA ILE A 78 -1.53 3.18 -4.68
C ILE A 78 -2.08 2.55 -3.41
N CYS A 79 -1.74 3.14 -2.27
CA CYS A 79 -2.27 2.79 -0.96
C CYS A 79 -3.14 3.94 -0.45
N HIS A 80 -4.37 3.62 -0.07
CA HIS A 80 -5.30 4.52 0.60
C HIS A 80 -5.37 4.17 2.09
N GLY A 81 -5.16 5.15 2.96
CA GLY A 81 -5.43 5.06 4.39
C GLY A 81 -6.72 5.81 4.73
N LEU A 82 -7.74 5.08 5.17
CA LEU A 82 -9.10 5.58 5.39
C LEU A 82 -9.47 5.56 6.86
N ASN A 83 -9.92 6.68 7.43
CA ASN A 83 -10.55 6.66 8.75
C ASN A 83 -12.06 6.83 8.60
N MET A 84 -12.79 5.76 8.90
CA MET A 84 -14.22 5.65 8.64
C MET A 84 -15.10 6.60 9.47
N GLN A 85 -14.57 7.16 10.56
CA GLN A 85 -15.31 8.09 11.42
C GLN A 85 -15.09 9.55 11.03
N LEU A 86 -13.93 9.85 10.44
CA LEU A 86 -13.55 11.22 10.05
C LEU A 86 -13.73 11.45 8.54
N THR A 87 -14.06 10.42 7.76
CA THR A 87 -14.22 10.49 6.30
C THR A 87 -12.97 10.97 5.55
N GLU A 88 -11.80 10.91 6.20
CA GLU A 88 -10.51 11.29 5.63
C GLU A 88 -9.87 10.12 4.87
N ASN A 89 -9.26 10.43 3.73
CA ASN A 89 -8.55 9.51 2.84
C ASN A 89 -7.19 10.09 2.50
N VAL A 90 -6.13 9.50 3.04
CA VAL A 90 -4.74 9.83 2.67
C VAL A 90 -4.21 8.80 1.69
N VAL A 91 -3.42 9.26 0.73
CA VAL A 91 -2.98 8.43 -0.40
C VAL A 91 -1.47 8.54 -0.57
N SER A 92 -0.82 7.40 -0.83
CA SER A 92 0.56 7.35 -1.29
C SER A 92 0.67 6.49 -2.53
N THR A 93 1.60 6.86 -3.42
CA THR A 93 1.85 6.17 -4.69
C THR A 93 3.29 5.68 -4.73
N TYR A 94 3.46 4.43 -5.14
CA TYR A 94 4.74 3.75 -5.27
C TYR A 94 4.87 3.19 -6.68
N THR A 95 6.05 3.36 -7.28
CA THR A 95 6.31 2.91 -8.65
C THR A 95 7.43 1.88 -8.66
N VAL A 96 7.14 0.70 -9.20
CA VAL A 96 8.13 -0.34 -9.45
C VAL A 96 8.48 -0.29 -10.93
N ASN A 97 9.75 0.01 -11.25
CA ASN A 97 10.19 0.08 -12.64
C ASN A 97 10.40 -1.33 -13.20
N VAL A 98 9.94 -1.57 -14.42
CA VAL A 98 10.11 -2.86 -15.09
C VAL A 98 11.42 -2.84 -15.88
N LEU A 99 12.34 -3.71 -15.50
CA LEU A 99 13.62 -3.85 -16.17
C LEU A 99 13.43 -4.63 -17.49
N CYS A 100 13.68 -3.96 -18.60
CA CYS A 100 13.87 -4.63 -19.89
C CYS A 100 15.15 -5.47 -19.85
N LYS A 101 15.19 -6.56 -20.61
CA LYS A 101 16.46 -7.20 -20.98
C LYS A 101 17.14 -6.41 -22.08
#